data_AF-A0AA38GNY3-F1
#
_entry.id   AF-A0AA38GNY3-F1
#
_cell.length_a   1.000
_cell.length_b   1.000
_cell.length_c   1.000
_cell.angle_alpha   90.00
_cell.angle_beta   90.00
_cell.angle_gamma   90.00
#
_symmetry.space_group_name_H-M   'P 1'
#
loop_
_entity.id
_entity.type
_entity.pdbx_description
1 polymer ?
#
loop_
_entity_poly.entity_id
_entity_poly.type
_entity_poly.pdbx_seq_one_letter_code
_entity_poly.pdbx_strand_id
1 'polypeptide(L)'
;GSISISMLVHQTSYCFVCTHLTSGQKGGDEIRRNSDVTEIIKKTHFPQSGKILVKKTPESILEHDQVIWLGDLNYRLALHYSDSKKLLEKNDWEALLQKDQLQIEKEAERIFKGWNEGKIHFPPTYKYCKNSDQYAGEKDRSKTNQRTPA
;
A
#
# COMPACT_ATOMS: atom_id res chain seq x y z
N GLY A 1 2.30 -7.47 -8.20
CA GLY A 1 3.73 -7.50 -8.62
C GLY A 1 4.44 -6.25 -8.16
N SER A 2 5.77 -6.23 -8.26
CA SER A 2 6.61 -5.09 -7.88
C SER A 2 7.64 -4.74 -8.96
N ILE A 3 8.06 -3.48 -8.98
CA ILE A 3 9.29 -3.02 -9.64
C ILE A 3 10.10 -2.29 -8.58
N SER A 4 11.39 -2.61 -8.47
CA SER A 4 12.28 -2.04 -7.48
C SER A 4 13.51 -1.44 -8.13
N ILE A 5 13.92 -0.25 -7.69
CA ILE A 5 15.11 0.46 -8.15
C ILE A 5 16.03 0.67 -6.96
N SER A 6 17.30 0.27 -7.09
CA SER A 6 18.38 0.57 -6.16
C SER A 6 19.27 1.66 -6.78
N MET A 7 19.60 2.68 -5.99
CA MET A 7 20.51 3.73 -6.42
C MET A 7 21.35 4.26 -5.26
N LEU A 8 22.53 4.79 -5.59
CA LEU A 8 23.41 5.48 -4.66
C LEU A 8 23.39 6.97 -4.95
N VAL A 9 23.01 7.78 -3.96
CA VAL A 9 23.12 9.24 -4.02
C VAL A 9 24.20 9.67 -3.04
N HIS A 10 25.33 10.14 -3.56
CA HIS A 10 26.55 10.36 -2.79
C HIS A 10 26.99 9.11 -2.01
N GLN A 11 26.73 9.08 -0.70
CA GLN A 11 27.11 7.99 0.20
C GLN A 11 25.91 7.24 0.77
N THR A 12 24.69 7.65 0.41
CA THR A 12 23.43 7.11 0.92
C THR A 12 22.75 6.28 -0.16
N SER A 13 22.44 5.04 0.19
CA SER A 13 21.72 4.10 -0.68
C SER A 13 20.21 4.23 -0.51
N TYR A 14 19.51 4.31 -1.64
CA TYR A 14 18.05 4.42 -1.70
C TYR A 14 17.47 3.24 -2.45
N CYS A 15 16.37 2.70 -1.94
CA CYS A 15 15.54 1.74 -2.66
C CYS A 15 14.12 2.28 -2.83
N PHE A 16 13.65 2.33 -4.07
CA PHE A 16 12.26 2.62 -4.39
C PHE A 16 11.57 1.34 -4.81
N VAL A 17 10.50 0.96 -4.11
CA VAL A 17 9.70 -0.24 -4.39
C VAL A 17 8.29 0.21 -4.78
N CYS A 18 7.96 0.08 -6.07
CA CYS A 18 6.61 0.36 -6.58
C CYS A 18 5.83 -0.95 -6.73
N THR A 19 4.64 -1.01 -6.13
CA THR A 19 3.84 -2.24 -6.05
C THR A 19 2.43 -2.08 -6.59
N HIS A 20 1.89 -3.19 -7.06
CA HIS A 20 0.47 -3.39 -7.27
C HIS A 20 0.12 -4.75 -6.66
N LEU A 21 -0.38 -4.75 -5.42
CA LEU A 21 -0.63 -5.97 -4.65
C LEU A 21 -1.98 -6.61 -5.02
N THR A 22 -2.25 -7.80 -4.47
CA THR A 22 -3.50 -8.53 -4.69
C THR A 22 -4.73 -7.66 -4.41
N SER A 23 -5.52 -7.44 -5.46
CA SER A 23 -6.82 -6.75 -5.37
C SER A 23 -7.90 -7.66 -4.79
N GLY A 24 -8.95 -7.06 -4.21
CA GLY A 24 -10.09 -7.82 -3.70
C GLY A 24 -10.78 -7.12 -2.54
N GLN A 25 -11.86 -7.69 -2.04
CA GLN A 25 -12.57 -7.23 -0.83
C GLN A 25 -13.21 -8.42 -0.09
N LYS A 26 -12.86 -9.66 -0.46
CA LYS A 26 -13.29 -10.85 0.25
C LYS A 26 -12.45 -10.98 1.51
N GLY A 27 -13.02 -11.54 2.57
CA GLY A 27 -12.26 -11.86 3.78
C GLY A 27 -11.05 -12.74 3.43
N GLY A 28 -9.88 -12.41 3.98
CA GLY A 28 -8.62 -13.08 3.70
C GLY A 28 -7.82 -12.49 2.54
N ASP A 29 -8.34 -11.53 1.78
CA ASP A 29 -7.55 -10.85 0.73
C ASP A 29 -6.40 -10.01 1.33
N GLU A 30 -6.57 -9.51 2.56
CA GLU A 30 -5.52 -8.83 3.33
C GLU A 30 -4.34 -9.75 3.63
N ILE A 31 -4.60 -11.03 3.94
CA ILE A 31 -3.55 -12.03 4.17
C ILE A 31 -2.76 -12.29 2.89
N ARG A 32 -3.44 -12.29 1.73
CA ARG A 32 -2.75 -12.42 0.43
C ARG A 32 -1.84 -11.21 0.16
N ARG A 33 -2.30 -9.99 0.44
CA ARG A 33 -1.47 -8.77 0.32
C ARG A 33 -0.26 -8.82 1.26
N ASN A 34 -0.41 -9.32 2.48
CA ASN A 34 0.73 -9.51 3.39
C ASN A 34 1.75 -10.52 2.84
N SER A 35 1.24 -11.61 2.26
CA SER A 35 2.08 -12.61 1.59
C SER A 35 2.82 -11.98 0.41
N ASP A 36 2.15 -11.16 -0.41
CA ASP A 36 2.78 -10.44 -1.52
C ASP A 36 3.94 -9.55 -1.02
N VAL A 37 3.72 -8.77 0.05
CA VAL A 37 4.76 -7.91 0.66
C VAL A 37 5.96 -8.75 1.10
N THR A 38 5.70 -9.86 1.79
CA THR A 38 6.74 -10.77 2.28
C THR A 38 7.53 -11.38 1.12
N GLU A 39 6.85 -11.81 0.06
CA GLU A 39 7.49 -12.36 -1.13
C GLU A 39 8.34 -11.31 -1.87
N ILE A 40 7.85 -10.07 -1.99
CA ILE A 40 8.59 -8.99 -2.65
C ILE A 40 9.88 -8.69 -1.89
N ILE A 41 9.83 -8.57 -0.56
CA ILE A 41 11.02 -8.36 0.28
C ILE A 41 12.01 -9.51 0.09
N LYS A 42 11.53 -10.76 0.09
CA LYS A 42 12.37 -11.95 0.02
C LYS A 42 12.98 -12.18 -1.37
N LYS A 43 12.26 -11.90 -2.44
CA LYS A 43 12.66 -12.27 -3.82
C LYS A 43 13.36 -11.13 -4.58
N THR A 44 13.24 -9.89 -4.12
CA THR A 44 13.89 -8.75 -4.79
C THR A 44 15.38 -8.71 -4.46
N HIS A 45 16.21 -8.92 -5.48
CA HIS A 45 17.66 -8.81 -5.39
C HIS A 45 18.21 -7.84 -6.42
N PHE A 46 19.26 -7.11 -6.05
CA PHE A 46 19.94 -6.16 -6.93
C PHE A 46 21.29 -6.74 -7.38
N PRO A 47 21.63 -6.63 -8.68
CA PRO A 47 22.87 -7.19 -9.20
C PRO A 47 24.08 -6.44 -8.63
N GLN A 48 25.06 -7.18 -8.15
CA GLN A 48 26.36 -6.62 -7.79
C GLN A 48 27.10 -6.16 -9.06
N SER A 49 27.37 -4.87 -9.18
CA SER A 49 28.30 -4.38 -10.21
C SER A 49 29.73 -4.71 -9.77
N GLY A 50 30.27 -5.82 -10.26
CA GLY A 50 31.56 -6.40 -9.87
C GLY A 50 32.82 -5.60 -10.23
N LYS A 51 32.79 -4.27 -10.31
CA LYS A 51 33.94 -3.45 -10.73
C LYS A 51 34.28 -2.23 -9.88
N ILE A 52 33.54 -1.92 -8.81
CA ILE A 52 33.87 -0.75 -7.97
C ILE A 52 34.15 -1.19 -6.54
N LEU A 53 35.44 -1.35 -6.24
CA LEU A 53 36.08 -1.70 -4.97
C LEU A 53 35.80 -0.72 -3.80
N VAL A 54 34.82 0.18 -3.91
CA VAL A 54 34.74 1.37 -3.03
C VAL A 54 33.52 1.38 -2.10
N LYS A 55 32.47 0.57 -2.32
CA LYS A 55 31.40 0.36 -1.34
C LYS A 55 30.55 -0.83 -1.74
N LYS A 56 30.24 -1.72 -0.79
CA LYS A 56 29.29 -2.82 -1.03
C LYS A 56 27.91 -2.19 -1.31
N THR A 57 27.42 -2.31 -2.53
CA THR A 57 26.05 -1.89 -2.89
C THR A 57 25.05 -2.86 -2.25
N PRO A 58 23.92 -2.38 -1.70
CA PRO A 58 22.90 -3.26 -1.12
C PRO A 58 22.43 -4.34 -2.09
N GLU A 59 22.29 -5.57 -1.62
CA GLU A 59 21.87 -6.73 -2.42
C GLU A 59 20.37 -7.02 -2.29
N SER A 60 19.75 -6.50 -1.22
CA SER A 60 18.32 -6.66 -0.90
C SER A 60 17.67 -5.33 -0.54
N ILE A 61 16.33 -5.28 -0.54
CA ILE A 61 15.56 -4.06 -0.23
C ILE A 61 15.97 -3.50 1.14
N LEU A 62 16.04 -4.35 2.18
CA LEU A 62 16.24 -3.92 3.56
C LEU A 62 17.69 -3.56 3.91
N GLU A 63 18.64 -3.79 3.01
CA GLU A 63 20.04 -3.38 3.18
C GLU A 63 20.32 -1.91 2.82
N HIS A 64 19.33 -1.20 2.25
CA HIS A 64 19.49 0.20 1.90
C HIS A 64 19.35 1.11 3.12
N ASP A 65 20.06 2.23 3.10
CA ASP A 65 19.97 3.25 4.16
C ASP A 65 18.57 3.86 4.24
N GLN A 66 17.92 4.04 3.08
CA GLN A 66 16.57 4.58 2.97
C GLN A 66 15.74 3.76 1.98
N VAL A 67 14.53 3.38 2.39
CA VAL A 67 13.60 2.63 1.53
C VAL A 67 12.27 3.36 1.45
N ILE A 68 11.80 3.57 0.22
CA ILE A 68 10.50 4.17 -0.07
C ILE A 68 9.67 3.12 -0.78
N TRP A 69 8.58 2.69 -0.12
CA TRP A 69 7.64 1.73 -0.67
C TRP A 69 6.33 2.45 -1.03
N LEU A 70 5.89 2.30 -2.27
CA LEU A 70 4.72 2.99 -2.80
C LEU A 70 3.96 2.13 -3.82
N GLY A 71 2.84 2.65 -4.29
CA GLY A 71 2.02 2.05 -5.35
C GLY A 71 0.60 1.74 -4.90
N ASP A 72 -0.08 0.87 -5.65
CA ASP A 72 -1.42 0.39 -5.29
C ASP A 72 -1.30 -0.82 -4.37
N LEU A 73 -1.28 -0.55 -3.06
CA LEU A 73 -1.21 -1.58 -2.03
C LEU A 73 -2.53 -2.36 -1.90
N ASN A 74 -3.63 -1.87 -2.48
CA ASN A 74 -4.93 -2.54 -2.53
C ASN A 74 -5.56 -2.95 -1.19
N TYR A 75 -5.05 -2.48 -0.05
CA TYR A 75 -5.75 -2.60 1.23
C TYR A 75 -7.05 -1.79 1.19
N ARG A 76 -8.07 -2.31 1.89
CA ARG A 76 -9.43 -1.75 1.86
C ARG A 76 -9.88 -1.43 3.28
N LEU A 77 -10.95 -0.66 3.39
CA LEU A 77 -11.63 -0.48 4.67
C LEU A 77 -12.30 -1.78 5.11
N ALA A 78 -12.05 -2.19 6.34
CA ALA A 78 -12.73 -3.27 7.05
C ALA A 78 -14.13 -2.83 7.54
N LEU A 79 -14.90 -2.18 6.66
CA LEU A 79 -16.24 -1.65 6.92
C LEU A 79 -17.21 -2.04 5.81
N HIS A 80 -18.49 -2.14 6.18
CA HIS A 80 -19.56 -2.15 5.20
C HIS A 80 -19.68 -0.79 4.51
N TYR A 81 -20.17 -0.81 3.27
CA TYR A 81 -20.34 0.38 2.45
C TYR A 81 -21.19 1.46 3.16
N SER A 82 -22.27 1.06 3.84
CA SER A 82 -23.16 1.99 4.54
C SER A 82 -22.47 2.78 5.64
N ASP A 83 -21.55 2.16 6.37
CA ASP A 83 -20.87 2.83 7.48
C ASP A 83 -19.71 3.68 6.98
N SER A 84 -19.01 3.18 5.96
CA SER A 84 -17.99 3.97 5.25
C SER A 84 -18.59 5.25 4.66
N LYS A 85 -19.80 5.15 4.07
CA LYS A 85 -20.51 6.31 3.51
C LYS A 85 -20.82 7.37 4.57
N LYS A 86 -21.30 6.96 5.75
CA LYS A 86 -21.60 7.91 6.85
C LYS A 86 -20.35 8.67 7.31
N LEU A 87 -19.19 8.01 7.33
CA LEU A 87 -17.93 8.64 7.73
C LEU A 87 -17.40 9.56 6.62
N LEU A 88 -17.53 9.16 5.35
CA LEU A 88 -17.20 10.00 4.19
C LEU A 88 -18.04 11.28 4.17
N GLU A 89 -19.35 11.20 4.39
CA GLU A 89 -20.24 12.36 4.45
C GLU A 89 -19.88 13.34 5.57
N LYS A 90 -19.22 12.85 6.63
CA LYS A 90 -18.72 13.66 7.75
C LYS A 90 -17.28 14.14 7.57
N ASN A 91 -16.59 13.73 6.51
CA ASN A 91 -15.16 13.91 6.33
C ASN A 91 -14.32 13.39 7.52
N ASP A 92 -14.78 12.31 8.17
CA ASP A 92 -14.13 11.73 9.34
C ASP A 92 -13.03 10.74 8.90
N TRP A 93 -11.92 11.30 8.41
CA TRP A 93 -10.79 10.53 7.88
C TRP A 93 -10.11 9.69 8.96
N GLU A 94 -10.05 10.20 10.19
CA GLU A 94 -9.44 9.48 11.29
C GLU A 94 -10.22 8.20 11.62
N ALA A 95 -11.55 8.27 11.71
CA ALA A 95 -12.37 7.09 11.93
C ALA A 95 -12.29 6.06 10.78
N LEU A 96 -12.13 6.52 9.53
CA LEU A 96 -11.92 5.66 8.37
C LEU A 96 -10.57 4.93 8.45
N LEU A 97 -9.50 5.66 8.80
CA LEU A 97 -8.14 5.12 8.93
C LEU A 97 -8.04 4.05 10.04
N GLN A 98 -8.76 4.23 11.15
CA GLN A 98 -8.89 3.19 12.20
C GLN A 98 -9.52 1.87 11.71
N LYS A 99 -10.08 1.86 10.50
CA LYS A 99 -10.65 0.69 9.84
C LYS A 99 -9.92 0.32 8.56
N ASP A 100 -8.84 1.01 8.22
CA ASP A 100 -8.01 0.66 7.10
C ASP A 100 -7.21 -0.62 7.38
N GLN A 101 -7.28 -1.58 6.46
CA GLN A 101 -6.60 -2.85 6.64
C GLN A 101 -5.07 -2.67 6.69
N LEU A 102 -4.47 -1.77 5.91
CA LEU A 102 -3.01 -1.57 5.97
C LEU A 102 -2.60 -1.10 7.37
N GLN A 103 -3.32 -0.14 7.94
CA GLN A 103 -3.08 0.34 9.30
C GLN A 103 -3.23 -0.79 10.33
N ILE A 104 -4.31 -1.58 10.26
CA ILE A 104 -4.54 -2.71 11.18
C ILE A 104 -3.43 -3.77 11.08
N GLU A 105 -3.02 -4.11 9.86
CA GLU A 105 -1.98 -5.13 9.62
C GLU A 105 -0.59 -4.63 10.08
N LYS A 106 -0.32 -3.33 9.91
CA LYS A 106 0.92 -2.67 10.34
C LYS A 106 1.00 -2.54 11.87
N GLU A 107 -0.08 -2.11 12.53
CA GLU A 107 -0.17 -2.00 13.99
C GLU A 107 0.00 -3.36 14.68
N ALA A 108 -0.49 -4.42 14.05
CA ALA A 108 -0.29 -5.78 14.52
C ALA A 108 1.09 -6.39 14.16
N GLU A 109 2.01 -5.57 13.63
CA GLU A 109 3.36 -5.95 13.21
C GLU A 109 3.44 -7.12 12.21
N ARG A 110 2.37 -7.40 11.46
CA ARG A 110 2.35 -8.51 10.48
C ARG A 110 3.08 -8.15 9.20
N ILE A 111 3.14 -6.86 8.88
CA ILE A 111 3.78 -6.26 7.72
C ILE A 111 4.35 -4.90 8.09
N PHE A 112 5.30 -4.41 7.29
CA PHE A 112 5.89 -3.06 7.44
C PHE A 112 6.34 -2.72 8.87
N LYS A 113 6.87 -3.69 9.62
CA LYS A 113 7.43 -3.47 10.95
C LYS A 113 8.59 -2.47 10.89
N GLY A 114 8.49 -1.39 11.66
CA GLY A 114 9.49 -0.31 11.69
C GLY A 114 9.38 0.72 10.55
N TRP A 115 8.37 0.61 9.69
CA TRP A 115 8.14 1.58 8.61
C TRP A 115 7.25 2.72 9.07
N ASN A 116 7.49 3.90 8.50
CA ASN A 116 6.73 5.11 8.79
C ASN A 116 5.83 5.48 7.60
N GLU A 117 4.62 5.90 7.91
CA GLU A 117 3.68 6.45 6.93
C GLU A 117 3.27 7.84 7.39
N GLY A 118 3.16 8.79 6.46
CA GLY A 118 2.72 10.14 6.76
C GLY A 118 1.25 10.18 7.19
N LYS A 119 0.84 11.25 7.90
CA LYS A 119 -0.57 11.43 8.26
C LYS A 119 -1.41 11.62 7.00
N ILE A 120 -2.49 10.84 6.89
CA ILE A 120 -3.44 10.93 5.78
C ILE A 120 -4.51 11.96 6.13
N HIS A 121 -4.57 13.05 5.35
CA HIS A 121 -5.52 14.15 5.51
C HIS A 121 -6.40 14.34 4.26
N PHE A 122 -6.49 13.30 3.43
CA PHE A 122 -7.19 13.30 2.15
C PHE A 122 -8.21 12.16 2.10
N PRO A 123 -9.26 12.28 1.27
CA PRO A 123 -10.30 11.26 1.17
C PRO A 123 -9.77 9.98 0.49
N PRO A 124 -10.44 8.82 0.67
CA PRO A 124 -10.14 7.58 -0.04
C PRO A 124 -9.91 7.79 -1.54
N THR A 125 -8.90 7.13 -2.10
CA THR A 125 -8.43 7.40 -3.47
C THR A 125 -9.05 6.49 -4.52
N TYR A 126 -9.80 5.47 -4.08
CA TYR A 126 -10.47 4.48 -4.90
C TYR A 126 -11.90 4.25 -4.37
N LYS A 127 -12.91 3.91 -5.18
CA LYS A 127 -12.99 3.94 -6.63
C LYS A 127 -13.89 5.09 -7.05
N TYR A 128 -13.40 6.00 -7.88
CA TYR A 128 -14.21 7.06 -8.45
C TYR A 128 -14.94 6.62 -9.73
N CYS A 129 -16.08 7.26 -10.01
CA CYS A 129 -16.68 7.26 -11.33
C CYS A 129 -15.74 7.95 -12.32
N LYS A 130 -15.71 7.49 -13.57
CA LYS A 130 -14.85 8.11 -14.59
C LYS A 130 -15.24 9.59 -14.77
N ASN A 131 -14.24 10.47 -14.81
CA ASN A 131 -14.41 11.92 -15.02
C ASN A 131 -15.35 12.57 -13.99
N SER A 132 -15.29 12.14 -12.74
CA SER A 132 -16.21 12.60 -11.68
C SER A 132 -15.58 12.41 -10.29
N ASP A 133 -15.91 13.30 -9.36
CA ASP A 133 -15.50 13.22 -7.95
C ASP A 133 -16.43 12.32 -7.12
N GLN A 134 -17.41 11.69 -7.76
CA GLN A 134 -18.34 10.75 -7.12
C GLN A 134 -17.76 9.34 -7.04
N TYR A 135 -17.86 8.70 -5.88
CA TYR A 135 -17.47 7.31 -5.71
C TYR A 135 -18.39 6.35 -6.49
N ALA A 136 -17.78 5.34 -7.10
CA ALA A 136 -18.48 4.27 -7.81
C ALA A 136 -19.29 3.41 -6.83
N GLY A 137 -20.54 3.10 -7.19
CA GLY A 137 -21.46 2.34 -6.32
C GLY A 137 -22.42 3.21 -5.51
N GLU A 138 -22.34 4.54 -5.61
CA GLU A 138 -23.31 5.45 -4.98
C GLU A 138 -24.67 5.48 -5.70
N LYS A 139 -24.69 5.26 -7.02
CA LYS A 139 -25.88 5.31 -7.87
C LYS A 139 -26.40 3.93 -8.29
N ASP A 140 -25.66 2.87 -8.02
CA ASP A 140 -25.99 1.53 -8.50
C ASP A 140 -26.83 0.79 -7.45
N ARG A 141 -28.13 0.59 -7.74
CA ARG A 141 -29.05 -0.16 -6.87
C ARG A 141 -28.77 -1.67 -6.87
N SER A 142 -27.90 -2.15 -7.75
CA SER A 142 -27.50 -3.54 -7.80
C SER A 142 -26.38 -3.81 -6.77
N LYS A 143 -26.66 -4.62 -5.75
CA LYS A 143 -25.69 -5.01 -4.70
C LYS A 143 -24.47 -5.78 -5.22
N THR A 144 -24.43 -6.11 -6.52
CA THR A 144 -23.46 -7.03 -7.12
C THR A 144 -22.12 -6.38 -7.49
N ASN A 145 -22.06 -5.04 -7.60
CA ASN A 145 -20.83 -4.30 -7.96
C ASN A 145 -20.48 -3.13 -7.02
N GLN A 146 -21.13 -3.03 -5.86
CA GLN A 146 -20.85 -1.99 -4.88
C GLN A 146 -19.45 -2.20 -4.28
N ARG A 147 -18.56 -1.22 -4.49
CA ARG A 147 -17.20 -1.20 -3.93
C ARG A 147 -17.17 -0.18 -2.81
N THR A 148 -16.63 -0.57 -1.65
CA THR A 148 -16.37 0.40 -0.58
C THR A 148 -15.21 1.30 -1.01
N PRO A 149 -15.33 2.64 -0.86
CA PRO A 149 -14.21 3.53 -1.06
C PRO A 149 -13.03 3.15 -0.15
N ALA A 150 -11.81 3.24 -0.67
CA ALA A 150 -10.56 2.90 0.01
C ALA A 150 -9.43 3.81 -0.49
#